data_AF-A0A9W9XM76-F1
#
_entry.id   AF-A0A9W9XM76-F1
#
_cell.length_a   1.000
_cell.length_b   1.000
_cell.length_c   1.000
_cell.angle_alpha   90.00
_cell.angle_beta   90.00
_cell.angle_gamma   90.00
#
_symmetry.space_group_name_H-M   'P 1'
#
loop_
_entity.id
_entity.type
_entity.pdbx_description
1 polymer ?
#
loop_
_entity_poly.entity_id
_entity_poly.type
_entity_poly.pdbx_seq_one_letter_code
_entity_poly.pdbx_strand_id
1 'polypeptide(L)'
;MAMYDGDNTYNGVPLSAAIYNTAVKNAGCHGASDTIACLRELDYTKFLNTANSVPGIMAYNSVPESYLPRPDGLVLTALPEKLVIQGKYSSVPFVISDQEDEGTIFALYQNNLTTAEHIVDYLYSLYFFDTSRRAD
;
A
#
# COMPACT_ATOMS: atom_id res chain seq x y z
N MET A 1 -10.16 -4.73 -3.91
CA MET A 1 -9.38 -3.63 -3.29
C MET A 1 -8.26 -3.19 -4.23
N ALA A 2 -8.55 -2.22 -5.10
CA ALA A 2 -7.54 -1.50 -5.86
C ALA A 2 -7.96 -0.03 -5.84
N MET A 3 -7.64 0.65 -4.75
CA MET A 3 -7.93 2.07 -4.61
C MET A 3 -6.72 2.87 -5.06
N TYR A 4 -6.30 2.73 -6.32
CA TYR A 4 -5.22 3.56 -6.85
C TYR A 4 -5.51 3.92 -8.30
N ASP A 5 -6.30 4.98 -8.48
CA ASP A 5 -6.43 5.67 -9.75
C ASP A 5 -5.42 6.82 -9.74
N GLY A 6 -4.38 6.75 -10.58
CA GLY A 6 -3.28 7.73 -10.58
C GLY A 6 -1.92 7.12 -10.24
N ASP A 7 -0.85 7.88 -10.49
CA ASP A 7 0.56 7.47 -10.44
C ASP A 7 1.07 6.94 -9.07
N ASN A 8 0.18 6.84 -8.09
CA ASN A 8 0.41 6.34 -6.73
C ASN A 8 1.54 7.12 -6.04
N THR A 9 1.58 8.43 -6.28
CA THR A 9 2.56 9.32 -5.69
C THR A 9 2.00 10.08 -4.48
N TYR A 10 2.82 10.22 -3.45
CA TYR A 10 2.63 11.15 -2.35
C TYR A 10 3.62 12.30 -2.56
N ASN A 11 3.12 13.52 -2.81
CA ASN A 11 3.97 14.68 -3.15
C ASN A 11 4.94 14.39 -4.32
N GLY A 12 4.48 13.66 -5.35
CA GLY A 12 5.31 13.29 -6.51
C GLY A 12 6.30 12.14 -6.28
N VAL A 13 6.29 11.51 -5.10
CA VAL A 13 7.10 10.32 -4.80
C VAL A 13 6.22 9.06 -4.81
N PRO A 14 6.54 8.02 -5.58
CA PRO A 14 5.78 6.77 -5.55
C PRO A 14 5.71 6.19 -4.14
N LEU A 15 4.53 5.76 -3.70
CA LEU A 15 4.32 5.17 -2.37
C LEU A 15 5.26 3.98 -2.11
N SER A 16 5.52 3.16 -3.14
CA SER A 16 6.50 2.08 -3.07
C SER A 16 7.91 2.55 -2.73
N ALA A 17 8.32 3.70 -3.26
CA ALA A 17 9.63 4.30 -2.96
C ALA A 17 9.68 4.81 -1.52
N ALA A 18 8.61 5.41 -1.00
CA ALA A 18 8.54 5.84 0.40
C ALA A 18 8.65 4.66 1.38
N ILE A 19 7.92 3.57 1.11
CA ILE A 19 8.01 2.32 1.87
C ILE A 19 9.42 1.72 1.79
N TYR A 20 9.98 1.60 0.59
CA TYR A 20 11.34 1.09 0.37
C TYR A 20 12.39 1.91 1.14
N ASN A 21 12.33 3.23 1.06
CA ASN A 21 13.27 4.13 1.73
C ASN A 21 13.17 4.01 3.26
N THR A 22 11.97 3.82 3.79
CA THR A 22 11.75 3.58 5.23
C THR A 22 12.41 2.27 5.66
N ALA A 23 12.20 1.18 4.91
CA ALA A 23 12.85 -0.10 5.19
C ALA A 23 14.38 0.00 5.10
N VAL A 24 14.92 0.59 4.03
CA VAL A 24 16.37 0.81 3.85
C VAL A 24 16.97 1.63 4.99
N LYS A 25 16.27 2.65 5.48
CA LYS A 25 16.70 3.45 6.62
C LYS A 25 16.73 2.62 7.90
N ASN A 26 15.66 1.88 8.21
CA ASN A 26 15.57 1.04 9.40
C ASN A 26 16.58 -0.13 9.39
N ALA A 27 16.95 -0.63 8.21
CA ALA A 27 18.03 -1.60 8.04
C ALA A 27 19.44 -1.04 8.33
N GLY A 28 19.59 0.28 8.33
CA GLY A 28 20.90 0.95 8.32
C GLY A 28 21.59 0.93 6.95
N CYS A 29 20.84 0.72 5.86
CA CYS A 29 21.37 0.59 4.51
C CYS A 29 21.34 1.91 3.70
N HIS A 30 20.80 3.02 4.23
CA HIS A 30 20.54 4.24 3.44
C HIS A 30 21.78 4.93 2.83
N GLY A 31 22.98 4.61 3.32
CA GLY A 31 24.25 5.12 2.80
C GLY A 31 25.01 4.14 1.91
N ALA A 32 24.46 2.95 1.67
CA ALA A 32 25.08 1.96 0.80
C ALA A 32 25.00 2.41 -0.67
N SER A 33 26.05 2.14 -1.44
CA SER A 33 26.04 2.35 -2.90
C SER A 33 25.04 1.43 -3.62
N ASP A 34 24.80 0.25 -3.05
CA ASP A 34 23.74 -0.67 -3.45
C ASP A 34 22.91 -1.06 -2.21
N THR A 35 21.79 -0.38 -2.06
CA THR A 35 20.87 -0.57 -0.93
C THR A 35 20.18 -1.93 -0.98
N ILE A 36 20.01 -2.55 -2.15
CA ILE A 36 19.41 -3.89 -2.29
C ILE A 36 20.41 -4.96 -1.88
N ALA A 37 21.66 -4.87 -2.33
CA ALA A 37 22.72 -5.78 -1.89
C ALA A 37 22.89 -5.72 -0.37
N CYS A 38 22.89 -4.51 0.21
CA CYS A 38 22.94 -4.33 1.66
C CYS A 38 21.78 -5.05 2.40
N LEU A 39 20.55 -4.93 1.88
CA LEU A 39 19.39 -5.63 2.45
C LEU A 39 19.50 -7.16 2.37
N ARG A 40 20.09 -7.70 1.29
CA ARG A 40 20.25 -9.14 1.07
C ARG A 40 21.27 -9.78 2.01
N GLU A 41 22.26 -9.02 2.48
CA GLU A 41 23.31 -9.48 3.40
C GLU A 41 22.88 -9.41 4.88
N LEU A 42 21.68 -8.91 5.18
CA LEU A 42 21.18 -8.89 6.55
C LEU A 42 20.93 -10.30 7.06
N ASP A 43 21.25 -10.54 8.33
CA ASP A 43 20.75 -11.73 9.01
C ASP A 43 19.21 -11.74 9.03
N TYR A 44 18.64 -12.93 9.14
CA TYR A 44 17.20 -13.12 9.08
C TYR A 44 16.44 -12.24 10.08
N THR A 45 16.89 -12.16 11.33
CA THR A 45 16.19 -11.41 12.38
C THR A 45 16.20 -9.92 12.09
N LYS A 46 17.33 -9.38 11.61
CA LYS A 46 17.43 -7.99 11.19
C LYS A 46 16.58 -7.70 9.96
N PHE A 47 16.53 -8.61 8.99
CA PHE A 47 15.66 -8.47 7.83
C PHE A 47 14.16 -8.51 8.23
N LEU A 48 13.77 -9.44 9.11
CA LEU A 48 12.40 -9.52 9.64
C LEU A 48 11.99 -8.22 10.34
N ASN A 49 12.84 -7.68 11.21
CA ASN A 49 12.58 -6.42 11.89
C ASN A 49 12.51 -5.24 10.91
N THR A 50 13.34 -5.25 9.87
CA THR A 50 13.30 -4.27 8.79
C THR A 50 11.97 -4.34 8.03
N ALA A 51 11.51 -5.53 7.65
CA ALA A 51 10.25 -5.73 6.96
C ALA A 51 9.05 -5.31 7.82
N ASN A 52 9.14 -5.48 9.14
CA ASN A 52 8.11 -5.06 10.09
C ASN A 52 8.21 -3.57 10.51
N SER A 53 9.15 -2.80 9.94
CA SER A 53 9.35 -1.37 10.29
C SER A 53 8.40 -0.41 9.58
N VAL A 54 7.59 -0.93 8.65
CA VAL A 54 6.59 -0.18 7.88
C VAL A 54 5.17 -0.60 8.29
N PRO A 55 4.13 0.24 8.08
CA PRO A 55 2.77 -0.08 8.51
C PRO A 55 2.25 -1.37 7.87
N GLY A 56 1.74 -2.29 8.68
CA GLY A 56 0.96 -3.45 8.24
C GLY A 56 -0.54 -3.15 8.18
N ILE A 57 -1.33 -4.09 7.65
CA ILE A 57 -2.79 -3.94 7.45
C ILE A 57 -3.58 -3.68 8.75
N MET A 58 -3.04 -4.11 9.90
CA MET A 58 -3.64 -3.88 11.23
C MET A 58 -3.06 -2.64 11.94
N ALA A 59 -2.34 -1.78 11.22
CA ALA A 59 -1.88 -0.49 11.73
C ALA A 59 -2.97 0.59 11.52
N TYR A 60 -2.73 1.78 12.07
CA TYR A 60 -3.62 2.93 11.88
C TYR A 60 -3.96 3.18 10.41
N ASN A 61 -3.01 2.98 9.50
CA ASN A 61 -3.22 3.22 8.08
C ASN A 61 -4.28 2.30 7.46
N SER A 62 -4.51 1.10 8.00
CA SER A 62 -5.43 0.09 7.47
C SER A 62 -5.00 -0.48 6.11
N VAL A 63 -5.91 -0.50 5.14
CA VAL A 63 -5.84 -1.04 3.78
C VAL A 63 -4.75 -0.50 2.81
N PRO A 64 -4.17 0.71 2.93
CA PRO A 64 -3.09 1.15 2.06
C PRO A 64 -1.80 0.47 2.48
N GLU A 65 -1.71 -0.82 2.16
CA GLU A 65 -0.68 -1.73 2.62
C GLU A 65 0.69 -1.39 2.02
N SER A 66 1.73 -1.61 2.84
CA SER A 66 3.12 -1.42 2.44
C SER A 66 3.55 -2.40 1.34
N TYR A 67 3.06 -3.64 1.39
CA TYR A 67 3.45 -4.74 0.51
C TYR A 67 2.24 -5.26 -0.28
N LEU A 68 2.17 -4.93 -1.56
CA LEU A 68 1.09 -5.30 -2.47
C LEU A 68 1.67 -5.66 -3.84
N PRO A 69 0.99 -6.49 -4.65
CA PRO A 69 1.30 -6.62 -6.07
C PRO A 69 1.21 -5.25 -6.76
N ARG A 70 2.22 -4.92 -7.57
CA ARG A 70 2.28 -3.67 -8.35
C ARG A 70 2.64 -3.98 -9.79
N PRO A 71 2.14 -3.21 -10.77
CA PRO A 71 2.56 -3.40 -12.14
C PRO A 71 4.09 -3.25 -12.28
N ASP A 72 4.72 -4.25 -12.89
CA ASP A 72 6.18 -4.34 -13.06
C ASP A 72 6.59 -4.43 -14.54
N GLY A 73 5.61 -4.50 -15.45
CA GLY A 73 5.84 -4.64 -16.89
C GLY A 73 6.24 -6.05 -17.34
N LEU A 74 6.31 -7.03 -16.43
CA LEU A 74 6.72 -8.41 -16.69
C LEU A 74 5.67 -9.42 -16.21
N VAL A 75 5.45 -9.53 -14.89
CA VAL A 75 4.49 -10.45 -14.28
C VAL A 75 3.11 -9.81 -14.24
N LEU A 76 3.03 -8.59 -13.70
CA LEU A 76 1.82 -7.77 -13.72
C LEU A 76 2.05 -6.61 -14.68
N THR A 77 1.62 -6.78 -15.93
CA THR A 77 1.95 -5.83 -17.01
C THR A 77 1.19 -4.51 -16.94
N ALA A 78 0.07 -4.47 -16.23
CA ALA A 78 -0.72 -3.28 -15.95
C ALA A 78 -1.57 -3.50 -14.69
N LEU A 79 -2.33 -2.50 -14.26
CA LEU A 79 -3.32 -2.65 -13.18
C LEU A 79 -4.30 -3.79 -13.50
N PRO A 80 -4.64 -4.66 -12.53
CA PRO A 80 -5.58 -5.78 -12.75
C PRO A 80 -6.90 -5.35 -13.39
N GLU A 81 -7.46 -4.21 -12.99
CA GLU A 81 -8.73 -3.67 -13.52
C GLU A 81 -8.61 -3.38 -15.02
N LYS A 82 -7.47 -2.81 -15.45
CA LYS A 82 -7.20 -2.54 -16.87
C LYS A 82 -7.04 -3.84 -17.66
N LEU A 83 -6.38 -4.84 -17.08
CA LEU A 83 -6.20 -6.15 -17.72
C LEU A 83 -7.55 -6.86 -17.89
N VAL A 84 -8.41 -6.85 -16.87
CA VAL A 84 -9.75 -7.43 -16.92
C VAL A 84 -10.61 -6.74 -17.98
N ILE A 85 -10.66 -5.40 -18.00
CA ILE A 85 -11.39 -4.62 -19.02
C ILE A 85 -10.90 -4.94 -20.44
N GLN A 86 -9.61 -5.20 -20.61
CA GLN A 86 -9.01 -5.56 -21.90
C GLN A 86 -9.18 -7.05 -22.28
N GLY A 87 -9.84 -7.87 -21.46
CA GLY A 87 -9.96 -9.31 -21.72
C GLY A 87 -8.65 -10.09 -21.50
N LYS A 88 -7.66 -9.50 -20.84
CA LYS A 88 -6.34 -10.11 -20.59
C LYS A 88 -6.34 -10.92 -19.30
N TYR A 89 -7.14 -11.97 -19.28
CA TYR A 89 -7.22 -12.94 -18.19
C TYR A 89 -7.49 -14.33 -18.77
N SER A 90 -7.22 -15.37 -17.99
CA SER A 90 -7.55 -16.74 -18.39
C SER A 90 -9.06 -16.95 -18.35
N SER A 91 -9.65 -17.36 -19.48
CA SER A 91 -11.09 -17.60 -19.60
C SER A 91 -11.48 -18.95 -18.96
N VAL A 92 -11.59 -18.97 -17.64
CA VAL A 92 -12.07 -20.09 -16.83
C VAL A 92 -13.31 -19.67 -16.02
N PRO A 93 -14.22 -20.59 -15.68
CA PRO A 93 -15.37 -20.26 -14.82
C PRO A 93 -14.92 -19.80 -13.43
N PHE A 94 -15.54 -18.74 -12.90
CA PHE A 94 -15.32 -18.25 -11.53
C PHE A 94 -16.60 -17.76 -10.88
N VAL A 95 -16.60 -17.74 -9.54
CA VAL A 95 -17.63 -17.13 -8.68
C VAL A 95 -16.92 -16.10 -7.82
N ILE A 96 -17.52 -14.91 -7.67
CA ILE A 96 -17.01 -13.82 -6.83
C ILE A 96 -18.10 -13.40 -5.84
N SER A 97 -17.70 -13.10 -4.61
CA SER A 97 -18.59 -12.67 -3.53
C SER A 97 -17.78 -11.87 -2.50
N ASP A 98 -18.47 -11.03 -1.75
CA ASP A 98 -17.94 -10.26 -0.63
C ASP A 98 -18.86 -10.47 0.60
N GLN A 99 -18.36 -10.18 1.80
CA GLN A 99 -19.20 -10.03 2.99
C GLN A 99 -19.81 -8.61 3.06
N GLU A 100 -20.96 -8.46 3.71
CA GLU A 100 -21.55 -7.14 3.99
C GLU A 100 -20.58 -6.25 4.78
N ASP A 101 -19.82 -6.85 5.70
CA ASP A 101 -19.09 -6.16 6.76
C ASP A 101 -17.56 -6.40 6.71
N GLU A 102 -16.95 -6.54 5.52
CA GLU A 102 -15.49 -6.80 5.34
C GLU A 102 -14.60 -5.77 6.06
N GLY A 103 -15.03 -4.50 6.06
CA GLY A 103 -14.30 -3.36 6.62
C GLY A 103 -14.15 -3.38 8.14
N THR A 104 -15.02 -4.12 8.85
CA THR A 104 -15.19 -4.00 10.30
C THR A 104 -13.93 -4.34 11.07
N ILE A 105 -13.20 -5.39 10.65
CA ILE A 105 -11.95 -5.80 11.29
C ILE A 105 -10.86 -4.75 11.14
N PHE A 106 -10.83 -4.05 9.99
CA PHE A 106 -9.80 -3.08 9.69
C PHE A 106 -10.05 -1.72 10.34
N ALA A 107 -11.30 -1.42 10.69
CA ALA A 107 -11.74 -0.19 11.37
C ALA A 107 -11.41 -0.15 12.89
N LEU A 108 -11.06 -1.30 13.49
CA LEU A 108 -10.75 -1.40 14.92
C LEU A 108 -9.49 -0.63 15.34
N TYR A 109 -8.65 -0.23 14.38
CA TYR A 109 -7.34 0.37 14.63
C TYR A 109 -7.33 1.90 14.46
N GLN A 110 -8.46 2.51 14.10
CA GLN A 110 -8.63 3.96 13.87
C GLN A 110 -9.52 4.60 14.95
N ASN A 111 -9.29 4.25 16.22
CA ASN A 111 -10.11 4.66 17.37
C ASN A 111 -10.22 6.19 17.59
N ASN A 112 -9.38 6.99 16.93
CA ASN A 112 -9.42 8.45 17.01
C ASN A 112 -10.29 9.11 15.93
N LEU A 113 -10.86 8.35 14.98
CA LEU A 113 -11.74 8.89 13.92
C LEU A 113 -13.17 9.06 14.45
N THR A 114 -13.41 10.16 15.13
CA THR A 114 -14.68 10.44 15.85
C THR A 114 -15.54 11.51 15.20
N THR A 115 -15.05 12.20 14.16
CA THR A 115 -15.79 13.24 13.42
C THR A 115 -15.63 13.05 11.92
N ALA A 116 -16.49 13.71 11.14
CA ALA A 116 -16.38 13.73 9.67
C ALA A 116 -15.04 14.32 9.23
N GLU A 117 -14.57 15.38 9.89
CA GLU A 117 -13.27 15.99 9.62
C GLU A 117 -12.12 15.01 9.82
N HIS A 118 -12.15 14.20 10.88
CA HIS A 118 -11.11 13.18 11.11
C HIS A 118 -11.09 12.16 9.96
N ILE A 119 -12.25 11.72 9.49
CA ILE A 119 -12.35 10.77 8.37
C ILE A 119 -11.82 11.40 7.08
N VAL A 120 -12.19 12.65 6.80
CA VAL A 120 -11.71 13.40 5.63
C VAL A 120 -10.18 13.54 5.68
N ASP A 121 -9.62 13.89 6.83
CA ASP A 121 -8.17 14.02 7.01
C ASP A 121 -7.45 12.67 6.83
N TYR A 122 -8.03 11.60 7.37
CA TYR A 122 -7.51 10.24 7.21
C TYR A 122 -7.50 9.79 5.74
N LEU A 123 -8.62 9.98 5.03
CA LEU A 123 -8.75 9.59 3.63
C LEU A 123 -7.84 10.43 2.73
N TYR A 124 -7.80 11.75 2.94
CA TYR A 124 -6.93 12.65 2.20
C TYR A 124 -5.45 12.33 2.40
N SER A 125 -5.05 12.03 3.64
CA SER A 125 -3.63 11.81 3.99
C SER A 125 -3.11 10.40 3.71
N LEU A 126 -3.96 9.42 3.39
CA LEU A 126 -3.52 8.03 3.21
C LEU A 126 -4.02 7.35 1.92
N TYR A 127 -5.12 7.82 1.33
CA TYR A 127 -5.74 7.17 0.17
C TYR A 127 -5.81 8.10 -1.05
N PHE A 128 -6.14 9.37 -0.83
CA PHE A 128 -6.54 10.29 -1.90
C PHE A 128 -5.74 11.60 -1.89
N PHE A 129 -4.42 11.48 -2.03
CA PHE A 129 -3.44 12.56 -1.85
C PHE A 129 -3.69 13.82 -2.71
N ASP A 130 -4.24 13.66 -3.92
CA ASP A 130 -4.44 14.74 -4.91
C ASP A 130 -5.90 15.15 -5.10
N THR A 131 -6.75 14.88 -4.11
CA THR A 131 -8.20 15.17 -4.19
C THR A 131 -8.59 16.46 -3.46
N SER A 132 -9.77 17.01 -3.78
CA SER A 132 -10.30 18.16 -3.04
C SER A 132 -10.71 17.74 -1.62
N ARG A 133 -10.23 18.44 -0.60
CA ARG A 133 -10.60 18.22 0.80
C ARG A 133 -11.90 18.97 1.15
N ARG A 134 -12.95 18.25 1.55
CA ARG A 134 -14.26 18.80 1.92
C ARG A 134 -14.97 17.86 2.92
N ALA A 135 -15.65 18.41 3.92
CA ALA A 135 -16.33 17.68 4.99
C ALA A 135 -17.82 18.07 5.14
N ASP A 136 -18.32 18.84 4.17
CA ASP A 136 -19.63 19.51 4.15
C ASP A 136 -20.81 18.60 3.77
#